data_AF-A0A918IZN1-F1
#
_entry.id   AF-A0A918IZN1-F1
#
_cell.length_a   1.000
_cell.length_b   1.000
_cell.length_c   1.000
_cell.angle_alpha   90.00
_cell.angle_beta   90.00
_cell.angle_gamma   90.00
#
_symmetry.space_group_name_H-M   'P 1'
#
loop_
_entity.id
_entity.type
_entity.pdbx_description
1 polymer ?
#
loop_
_entity_poly.entity_id
_entity_poly.type
_entity_poly.pdbx_seq_one_letter_code
_entity_poly.pdbx_strand_id
1 'polypeptide(L)' 'MTETDLMSRPNRQNRNAEVDFRGEKRSNATHASTTDPDARLYKKSPGTGALLCFIGHALMENRSGLIV' A
#
# COMPACT_ATOMS: atom_id res chain seq x y z
N MET A 1 21.34 -44.16 -25.55
CA MET A 1 21.66 -42.73 -25.75
C MET A 1 20.60 -41.93 -25.02
N THR A 2 20.99 -41.46 -23.82
CA THR A 2 20.53 -40.27 -23.10
C THR A 2 19.02 -40.06 -22.91
N GLU A 3 18.52 -40.67 -21.83
CA GLU A 3 17.93 -39.97 -20.68
C GLU A 3 17.51 -38.52 -20.96
N THR A 4 16.23 -38.33 -21.25
CA THR A 4 15.57 -37.02 -21.15
C THR A 4 15.57 -36.60 -19.70
N ASP A 5 16.63 -35.87 -19.35
CA ASP A 5 16.82 -35.10 -18.13
C ASP A 5 15.48 -34.47 -17.71
N LEU A 6 14.98 -34.93 -16.57
CA LEU A 6 13.80 -34.40 -15.90
C LEU A 6 14.00 -32.90 -15.75
N MET A 7 13.38 -32.10 -16.62
CA MET A 7 13.34 -30.65 -16.43
C MET A 7 12.57 -30.39 -15.13
N SER A 8 13.33 -30.31 -14.03
CA SER A 8 12.88 -29.88 -12.73
C SER A 8 12.33 -28.49 -12.90
N ARG A 9 11.00 -28.38 -12.98
CA ARG A 9 10.32 -27.09 -12.95
C ARG A 9 10.74 -26.46 -11.63
N PRO A 10 11.43 -25.30 -11.65
CA PRO A 10 11.87 -24.69 -10.40
C PRO A 10 10.62 -24.54 -9.54
N ASN A 11 10.67 -25.10 -8.34
CA ASN A 11 9.59 -25.08 -7.37
C ASN A 11 9.09 -23.64 -7.29
N ARG A 12 7.98 -23.37 -7.97
CA ARG A 12 7.48 -22.01 -8.15
C ARG A 12 6.89 -21.66 -6.79
N GLN A 13 7.73 -21.18 -5.88
CA GLN A 13 7.28 -20.68 -4.60
C GLN A 13 6.12 -19.73 -4.93
N ASN A 14 4.96 -20.08 -4.38
CA ASN A 14 3.75 -19.31 -4.59
C ASN A 14 4.08 -17.85 -4.26
N ARG A 15 4.05 -16.97 -5.28
CA ARG A 15 4.37 -15.54 -5.13
C ARG A 15 3.45 -14.87 -4.10
N ASN A 16 2.28 -15.48 -3.87
CA ASN A 16 1.29 -15.05 -2.90
C ASN A 16 1.26 -16.05 -1.75
N ALA A 17 2.31 -16.07 -0.93
CA ALA A 17 2.25 -16.76 0.35
C ALA A 17 1.09 -16.18 1.17
N GLU A 18 0.36 -17.04 1.87
CA GLU A 18 -0.62 -16.58 2.85
C GLU A 18 0.15 -15.91 3.99
N VAL A 19 -0.10 -14.62 4.19
CA VAL A 19 0.53 -13.83 5.26
C VAL A 19 -0.58 -13.32 6.15
N ASP A 20 -0.52 -13.67 7.43
CA ASP A 20 -1.39 -13.09 8.44
C ASP A 20 -0.86 -11.70 8.82
N PHE A 21 -1.70 -10.69 8.67
CA PHE A 21 -1.39 -9.30 9.00
C PHE A 21 -2.18 -8.82 10.24
N ARG A 22 -2.85 -9.73 10.94
CA ARG A 22 -3.73 -9.37 12.07
C ARG A 22 -2.87 -8.88 13.25
N GLY A 23 -3.09 -7.63 13.64
CA GLY A 23 -2.33 -6.97 14.71
C GLY A 23 -1.09 -6.19 14.22
N GLU A 24 -0.70 -6.34 12.96
CA GLU A 24 0.44 -5.62 12.40
C GLU A 24 0.10 -4.14 12.17
N LYS A 25 0.92 -3.25 12.75
CA LYS A 25 0.74 -1.81 12.61
C LYS A 25 1.42 -1.31 11.33
N ARG A 26 0.60 -1.04 10.31
CA ARG A 26 1.08 -0.35 9.10
C ARG A 26 1.17 1.16 9.35
N SER A 27 2.31 1.74 8.99
CA SER A 27 2.58 3.17 9.13
C SER A 27 3.33 3.69 7.90
N ASN A 28 3.38 5.01 7.72
CA ASN A 28 4.15 5.64 6.65
C ASN A 28 5.64 5.32 6.73
N ALA A 29 6.19 4.98 7.89
CA ALA A 29 7.59 4.59 8.01
C ALA A 29 7.88 3.24 7.33
N THR A 30 6.90 2.34 7.28
CA THR A 30 7.09 0.96 6.77
C THR A 30 6.40 0.71 5.44
N HIS A 31 5.39 1.52 5.07
CA HIS A 31 4.56 1.32 3.88
C HIS A 31 4.34 2.66 3.16
N ALA A 32 5.42 3.28 2.69
CA ALA A 32 5.39 4.51 1.89
C ALA A 32 5.37 4.21 0.38
N SER A 33 4.86 5.15 -0.42
CA SER A 33 5.04 5.10 -1.87
C SER A 33 6.51 5.28 -2.23
N THR A 34 7.01 4.47 -3.16
CA THR A 34 8.36 4.65 -3.73
C THR A 34 8.39 5.68 -4.85
N THR A 35 7.25 5.95 -5.47
CA THR A 35 7.13 6.92 -6.58
C THR A 35 6.72 8.31 -6.09
N ASP A 36 5.92 8.37 -5.02
CA ASP A 36 5.27 9.61 -4.57
C ASP A 36 5.56 9.87 -3.08
N PRO A 37 6.64 10.58 -2.74
CA PRO A 37 7.08 10.74 -1.35
C PRO A 37 6.06 11.48 -0.45
N ASP A 38 5.18 12.28 -1.06
CA ASP A 38 4.14 13.03 -0.34
C ASP A 38 2.87 12.20 -0.07
N ALA A 39 2.73 11.02 -0.70
CA ALA A 39 1.58 10.16 -0.47
C ALA A 39 1.65 9.54 0.92
N ARG A 40 0.57 9.69 1.69
CA ARG A 40 0.46 9.20 3.06
C ARG A 40 -0.63 8.15 3.18
N LEU A 41 -0.38 7.16 4.02
CA LEU A 41 -1.33 6.13 4.36
C LEU A 41 -2.48 6.73 5.18
N TYR A 42 -3.71 6.62 4.66
CA TYR A 42 -4.91 7.20 5.25
C TYR A 42 -6.05 6.18 5.33
N LYS A 43 -6.88 6.31 6.36
CA LYS A 43 -8.16 5.58 6.52
C LYS A 43 -9.28 6.58 6.73
N LYS A 44 -10.36 6.45 5.96
CA LYS A 44 -11.55 7.31 6.11
C LYS A 44 -12.30 7.06 7.42
N SER A 45 -12.35 5.82 7.87
CA SER A 45 -13.06 5.41 9.09
C SER A 45 -12.43 4.18 9.74
N PRO A 46 -12.74 3.88 11.02
CA PRO A 46 -12.37 2.61 11.65
C PRO A 46 -12.91 1.43 10.84
N GLY A 47 -12.09 0.37 10.68
CA GLY A 47 -12.45 -0.83 9.92
C GLY A 47 -12.29 -0.73 8.40
N THR A 48 -12.13 0.46 7.84
CA THR A 48 -11.86 0.62 6.40
C THR A 48 -10.37 0.39 6.10
N GLY A 49 -10.08 -0.17 4.91
CA GLY A 49 -8.72 -0.34 4.42
C GLY A 49 -7.96 0.99 4.32
N ALA A 50 -6.65 0.93 4.53
CA ALA A 50 -5.77 2.08 4.40
C ALA A 50 -5.22 2.19 2.97
N LEU A 51 -5.22 3.40 2.40
CA LEU A 51 -4.72 3.68 1.06
C LEU A 51 -3.70 4.81 1.11
N LEU A 52 -2.74 4.81 0.18
CA LEU A 52 -1.82 5.93 -0.01
C LEU A 52 -2.55 7.04 -0.77
N CYS A 53 -2.62 8.24 -0.19
CA CYS A 53 -3.26 9.38 -0.81
C CYS A 53 -2.59 10.71 -0.43
N PHE A 54 -2.89 11.74 -1.22
CA PHE A 54 -2.61 13.12 -0.86
C PHE A 54 -3.75 13.69 -0.02
N ILE A 55 -3.43 14.36 1.09
CA ILE A 55 -4.42 14.99 1.98
C ILE A 55 -4.34 16.50 1.78
N GLY A 56 -5.23 17.03 0.94
CA GLY A 56 -5.42 18.47 0.79
C GLY A 56 -6.16 19.03 2.01
N HIS A 57 -5.54 20.00 2.67
CA HIS A 57 -6.21 20.83 3.69
C HIS A 57 -6.59 22.13 3.02
N ALA A 58 -7.86 22.52 3.11
CA ALA A 58 -8.38 23.76 2.56
C ALA A 58 -8.82 24.67 3.70
N LEU A 59 -8.44 25.95 3.66
CA LEU A 59 -8.92 26.96 4.59
C LEU A 59 -10.02 27.79 3.91
N MET A 60 -11.08 28.13 4.65
CA MET A 60 -12.09 29.06 4.16
C MET A 60 -11.93 30.43 4.80
N GLU A 61 -11.93 31.46 3.96
CA GLU A 61 -11.94 32.86 4.37
C GLU A 61 -13.38 33.23 4.81
N ASN A 62 -13.58 33.48 6.10
CA ASN A 62 -14.89 33.66 6.74
C ASN A 62 -15.68 34.90 6.25
N ARG A 63 -15.03 35.82 5.51
CA ARG A 63 -15.67 37.06 5.02
C ARG A 63 -16.15 36.96 3.58
N SER A 64 -15.34 36.35 2.72
CA SER A 64 -15.59 36.29 1.27
C SER A 64 -16.05 34.90 0.81
N GLY A 65 -15.96 33.88 1.69
CA GLY A 65 -16.32 32.50 1.35
C GLY A 65 -15.35 31.84 0.37
N LEU A 66 -14.14 32.38 0.22
CA LEU A 66 -13.13 31.85 -0.69
C LEU A 66 -12.40 30.67 -0.06
N ILE A 67 -12.21 29.61 -0.85
CA ILE A 67 -11.36 28.47 -0.51
C ILE A 67 -9.92 28.80 -0.90
N VAL A 68 -8.99 28.66 0.05
CA VAL A 68 -7.55 28.92 -0.12
C VAL A 68 -6.73 27.71 0.34
#